data_AF-A0A920QG46-F1
#
_entry.id   AF-A0A920QG46-F1
#
_cell.length_a   1.000
_cell.length_b   1.000
_cell.length_c   1.000
_cell.angle_alpha   90.00
_cell.angle_beta   90.00
_cell.angle_gamma   90.00
#
_symmetry.space_group_name_H-M   'P 1'
#
loop_
_entity.id
_entity.type
_entity.pdbx_description
1 polymer ?
#
loop_
_entity_poly.entity_id
_entity_poly.type
_entity_poly.pdbx_seq_one_letter_code
_entity_poly.pdbx_strand_id
1 'polypeptide(L)' 'MIEIRGPNVFKGYWGMPEKTAEELRENGFFITGDLGSIGEDGYVSLLEDQKI' A
#
# COMPACT_ATOMS: atom_id res chain seq x y z
N MET A 1 6.75 5.87 2.51
CA MET A 1 5.50 5.29 2.00
C MET A 1 5.65 3.79 2.03
N ILE A 2 4.75 3.10 2.73
CA ILE A 2 4.68 1.64 2.77
C ILE A 2 3.79 1.17 1.63
N GLU A 3 4.25 0.14 0.93
CA GLU A 3 3.51 -0.49 -0.16
C GLU A 3 3.58 -2.00 0.00
N ILE A 4 2.48 -2.68 -0.26
CA ILE A 4 2.35 -4.12 0.01
C ILE A 4 1.98 -4.84 -1.28
N ARG A 5 2.62 -5.98 -1.53
CA ARG A 5 2.28 -6.90 -2.62
C ARG A 5 2.27 -8.32 -2.10
N GLY A 6 1.25 -9.10 -2.47
CA GLY A 6 1.14 -10.49 -2.07
C GLY A 6 -0.18 -11.12 -2.48
N PRO A 7 -0.32 -12.45 -2.30
CA PRO A 7 -1.52 -13.19 -2.73
C PRO A 7 -2.81 -12.76 -2.01
N ASN A 8 -2.67 -12.14 -0.84
CA ASN A 8 -3.80 -11.66 -0.04
C ASN A 8 -4.16 -10.19 -0.33
N VAL A 9 -3.39 -9.49 -1.18
CA VAL A 9 -3.75 -8.14 -1.62
C VAL A 9 -4.89 -8.25 -2.62
N PHE A 10 -5.93 -7.47 -2.40
CA PHE A 10 -7.11 -7.42 -3.26
C PHE A 10 -6.76 -6.85 -4.65
N LYS A 11 -7.60 -7.14 -5.65
CA LYS A 11 -7.34 -6.76 -7.05
C LYS A 11 -7.80 -5.35 -7.44
N GLY A 12 -8.55 -4.70 -6.56
CA GLY A 12 -9.18 -3.42 -6.80
C GLY A 12 -10.47 -3.23 -6.04
N TYR A 13 -10.93 -1.99 -6.02
CA TYR A 13 -12.19 -1.60 -5.41
C TYR A 13 -13.36 -1.92 -6.34
N TRP A 14 -14.40 -2.54 -5.79
CA TRP A 14 -15.59 -2.91 -6.54
C TRP A 14 -16.30 -1.68 -7.10
N GLY A 15 -16.54 -1.66 -8.42
CA GLY A 15 -17.21 -0.54 -9.10
C GLY A 15 -16.42 0.77 -9.14
N MET A 16 -15.14 0.75 -8.75
CA MET A 16 -14.30 1.96 -8.67
C MET A 16 -12.95 1.73 -9.39
N PRO A 17 -12.95 1.69 -10.73
CA PRO A 17 -11.74 1.44 -11.52
C PRO A 17 -10.72 2.57 -11.41
N GLU A 18 -11.16 3.82 -11.30
CA GLU A 18 -10.26 4.99 -11.17
C GLU A 18 -9.50 4.93 -9.83
N LYS A 19 -10.21 4.78 -8.71
CA LYS A 19 -9.60 4.60 -7.39
C LYS A 19 -8.69 3.37 -7.32
N THR A 20 -9.05 2.30 -8.03
CA THR A 20 -8.20 1.12 -8.16
C THR A 20 -6.88 1.47 -8.83
N ALA A 21 -6.90 2.19 -9.96
CA ALA A 21 -5.69 2.58 -10.67
C ALA A 21 -4.83 3.60 -9.89
N GLU A 22 -5.46 4.44 -9.06
CA GLU A 22 -4.76 5.38 -8.18
C GLU A 22 -3.99 4.68 -7.06
N GLU A 23 -4.55 3.59 -6.50
CA GLU A 23 -4.00 2.96 -5.28
C GLU A 23 -3.32 1.60 -5.53
N LEU A 24 -3.52 0.96 -6.69
CA LEU A 24 -2.82 -0.26 -7.10
C LEU A 24 -1.96 0.02 -8.32
N ARG A 25 -0.64 -0.12 -8.14
CA ARG A 25 0.34 0.01 -9.21
C ARG A 25 0.22 -1.14 -10.22
N GLU A 26 0.61 -0.89 -11.46
CA GLU A 26 0.62 -1.91 -12.53
C GLU A 26 1.49 -3.14 -12.20
N ASN A 27 2.53 -2.97 -11.35
CA ASN A 27 3.40 -4.04 -10.87
C ASN A 27 2.84 -4.81 -9.65
N GLY A 28 1.60 -4.54 -9.24
CA GLY A 28 0.86 -5.26 -8.21
C GLY A 28 1.09 -4.79 -6.78
N PHE A 29 1.77 -3.65 -6.57
CA PHE A 29 1.89 -3.03 -5.24
C PHE A 29 0.66 -2.18 -4.92
N PHE A 30 0.12 -2.38 -3.73
CA PHE A 30 -0.92 -1.55 -3.13
C PHE A 30 -0.30 -0.44 -2.28
N ILE A 31 -0.72 0.80 -2.51
CA ILE A 31 -0.31 1.99 -1.76
C ILE A 31 -1.18 2.09 -0.51
N THR A 32 -0.60 1.81 0.66
CA THR A 32 -1.37 1.79 1.91
C THR A 32 -1.76 3.19 2.36
N GLY A 33 -0.94 4.18 2.06
CA GLY A 33 -1.09 5.55 2.57
C GLY A 33 -0.29 5.80 3.85
N ASP A 34 0.42 4.79 4.37
CA ASP A 34 1.20 4.92 5.59
C ASP A 34 2.65 5.32 5.30
N LEU A 35 3.18 6.21 6.14
CA LEU A 35 4.62 6.41 6.27
C LEU A 35 5.17 5.36 7.24
N GLY A 36 6.31 4.77 6.90
CA GLY A 36 6.99 3.81 7.76
C GLY A 36 8.49 3.79 7.52
N SER A 37 9.22 3.17 8.44
CA SER A 37 10.67 2.97 8.39
C SER A 37 11.02 1.49 8.54
N ILE A 38 12.15 1.09 7.98
CA ILE A 38 12.72 -0.26 8.13
C ILE A 38 13.92 -0.16 9.06
N GLY A 39 13.89 -0.92 10.15
CA GLY A 39 15.01 -1.04 11.09
C GLY A 39 16.15 -1.90 10.55
N GLU A 40 17.31 -1.86 11.21
CA GLU A 40 18.48 -2.69 10.85
C GLU A 40 18.22 -4.20 10.99
N ASP A 41 17.24 -4.56 11.82
CA ASP A 41 16.74 -5.92 12.02
C ASP A 41 15.73 -6.37 10.95
N GLY A 42 15.39 -5.49 10.00
CA GLY A 42 14.46 -5.75 8.90
C GLY A 42 12.98 -5.61 9.28
N TYR A 43 12.65 -5.17 10.50
CA TYR A 43 11.26 -4.92 10.88
C TYR A 43 10.77 -3.57 10.35
N VAL A 44 9.49 -3.54 9.97
CA VAL A 44 8.80 -2.32 9.52
C VAL A 44 8.07 -1.69 10.69
N SER A 45 8.31 -0.40 10.93
CA SER A 45 7.53 0.43 11.86
C SER A 45 6.61 1.36 11.07
N LEU A 46 5.32 1.39 11.41
CA LEU A 46 4.37 2.39 10.91
C LEU A 46 4.52 3.67 11.75
N LEU A 47 4.64 4.81 11.08
CA LEU A 47 4.92 6.11 11.71
C LEU A 47 3.72 7.05 11.66
N GLU A 48 3.07 7.20 10.51
CA GLU A 48 1.98 8.16 10.28
C GLU A 48 1.05 7.67 9.18
N ASP A 49 -0.25 7.93 9.31
CA ASP A 49 -1.23 7.76 8.23
C ASP A 49 -1.32 9.07 7.43
N GLN A 50 -1.02 9.01 6.13
CA GLN A 50 -1.02 10.17 5.24
C GLN A 50 -2.34 10.37 4.50
N LYS A 51 -3.32 9.48 4.64
CA LYS A 51 -4.65 9.64 4.04
C LYS A 51 -5.57 10.37 5.03
N ILE A 52 -5.68 11.69 4.86
CA ILE A 52 -6.67 12.55 5.53
C ILE A 52 -7.91 12.69 4.66
#